data_AF-A0A961YH96-F1
#
_entry.id   AF-A0A961YH96-F1
#
_cell.length_a   1.000
_cell.length_b   1.000
_cell.length_c   1.000
_cell.angle_alpha   90.00
_cell.angle_beta   90.00
_cell.angle_gamma   90.00
#
_symmetry.space_group_name_H-M   'P 1'
#
loop_
_entity.id
_entity.type
_entity.pdbx_description
1 polymer ?
#
loop_
_entity_poly.entity_id
_entity_poly.type
_entity_poly.pdbx_seq_one_letter_code
_entity_poly.pdbx_strand_id
1 'polypeptide(L)'
;MTASLAFFPVSNGDMTLVVLDNDQTVLIDINIRGAADDEDDDTPDVATDLRDRLKRDDKGRPYVDVFLSTHPHQDHITGLRNHFHLGPPGEWSKDDDKIIIREMWSSPVVFRRADSQTPLCEDAKAWAKEARRRVKRFREIGFDTVPGDRILIMGEDIDG
;
A
#
# COMPACT_ATOMS: atom_id res chain seq x y z
N MET A 1 -11.83 -15.68 13.61
CA MET A 1 -12.99 -15.00 12.99
C MET A 1 -13.33 -15.69 11.68
N THR A 2 -14.44 -15.32 11.03
CA THR A 2 -14.69 -15.76 9.65
C THR A 2 -13.87 -14.89 8.70
N ALA A 3 -13.13 -15.49 7.77
CA ALA A 3 -12.43 -14.73 6.73
C ALA A 3 -13.42 -13.95 5.85
N SER A 4 -13.03 -12.77 5.36
CA SER A 4 -13.90 -11.91 4.56
C SER A 4 -13.15 -11.18 3.46
N LEU A 5 -13.88 -10.79 2.42
CA LEU A 5 -13.42 -9.95 1.33
C LEU A 5 -14.30 -8.69 1.27
N ALA A 6 -13.67 -7.53 1.15
CA ALA A 6 -14.34 -6.26 0.88
C ALA A 6 -13.80 -5.68 -0.43
N PHE A 7 -14.70 -5.43 -1.38
CA PHE A 7 -14.40 -4.76 -2.66
C PHE A 7 -14.89 -3.33 -2.57
N PHE A 8 -14.00 -2.36 -2.72
CA PHE A 8 -14.33 -0.96 -2.55
C PHE A 8 -14.83 -0.35 -3.88
N PRO A 9 -15.88 0.50 -3.85
CA PRO A 9 -16.42 1.12 -5.06
C PRO A 9 -15.51 2.27 -5.54
N VAL A 10 -14.51 1.95 -6.34
CA VAL A 10 -13.50 2.92 -6.84
C VAL A 10 -13.68 3.30 -8.32
N SER A 11 -14.82 2.95 -8.91
CA SER A 11 -15.13 3.12 -10.33
C SER A 11 -14.25 2.28 -11.26
N ASN A 12 -13.09 2.80 -11.68
CA ASN A 12 -12.13 2.08 -12.53
C ASN A 12 -10.93 1.63 -11.71
N GLY A 13 -10.30 0.52 -12.10
CA GLY A 13 -9.23 -0.12 -11.33
C GLY A 13 -9.76 -0.86 -10.10
N ASP A 14 -8.84 -1.24 -9.21
CA ASP A 14 -9.13 -2.19 -8.13
C ASP A 14 -8.74 -1.66 -6.75
N MET A 15 -9.52 -2.06 -5.75
CA MET A 15 -9.18 -1.91 -4.33
C MET A 15 -9.92 -2.99 -3.54
N THR A 16 -9.19 -3.91 -2.94
CA THR A 16 -9.76 -5.05 -2.20
C THR A 16 -9.05 -5.25 -0.88
N LEU A 17 -9.82 -5.38 0.21
CA LEU A 17 -9.31 -5.79 1.52
C LEU A 17 -9.70 -7.24 1.79
N VAL A 18 -8.69 -8.09 1.97
CA VAL A 18 -8.84 -9.46 2.47
C VAL A 18 -8.59 -9.44 3.97
N VAL A 19 -9.50 -10.03 4.74
CA VAL A 19 -9.31 -10.30 6.17
C VAL A 19 -9.28 -11.81 6.37
N LEU A 20 -8.17 -12.32 6.89
CA LEU A 20 -7.97 -13.75 7.15
C LEU A 20 -8.69 -14.17 8.45
N ASP A 21 -8.81 -15.47 8.67
CA ASP A 21 -9.48 -16.05 9.85
C ASP A 21 -8.75 -15.76 11.18
N ASN A 22 -7.48 -15.36 11.10
CA ASN A 22 -6.65 -14.86 12.18
C ASN A 22 -6.58 -13.32 12.28
N ASP A 23 -7.49 -12.64 11.57
CA ASP A 23 -7.65 -11.19 11.50
C ASP A 23 -6.53 -10.41 10.81
N GLN A 24 -5.56 -11.09 10.19
CA GLN A 24 -4.55 -10.41 9.39
C GLN A 24 -5.18 -9.83 8.12
N THR A 25 -4.68 -8.67 7.71
CA THR A 25 -5.21 -7.94 6.55
C THR A 25 -4.26 -7.96 5.36
N VAL A 26 -4.79 -8.23 4.16
CA VAL A 26 -4.09 -8.05 2.89
C VAL A 26 -4.87 -7.05 2.06
N LEU A 27 -4.29 -5.86 1.84
CA LEU A 27 -4.80 -4.88 0.90
C LEU A 27 -4.21 -5.17 -0.48
N ILE A 28 -5.07 -5.28 -1.49
CA ILE A 28 -4.69 -5.52 -2.88
C ILE A 28 -5.16 -4.31 -3.70
N ASP A 29 -4.18 -3.58 -4.23
CA ASP A 29 -4.33 -2.32 -4.97
C ASP A 29 -5.12 -1.23 -4.23
N ILE A 30 -5.03 0.01 -4.72
CA ILE A 30 -5.85 1.13 -4.27
C ILE A 30 -6.21 2.04 -5.44
N ASN A 31 -7.38 2.66 -5.35
CA ASN A 31 -7.72 3.82 -6.15
C ASN A 31 -8.56 4.80 -5.32
N ILE A 32 -7.89 5.42 -4.35
CA ILE A 32 -8.52 6.41 -3.46
C ILE A 32 -8.45 7.76 -4.16
N ARG A 33 -9.51 8.09 -4.89
CA ARG A 33 -9.59 9.29 -5.73
C ARG A 33 -9.67 10.52 -4.83
N GLY A 34 -8.88 11.56 -5.13
CA GLY A 34 -8.91 12.80 -4.34
C GLY A 34 -10.24 13.54 -4.34
N ALA A 35 -11.17 13.23 -5.26
CA ALA A 35 -12.55 13.70 -5.19
C ALA A 35 -13.28 13.18 -3.94
N ALA A 36 -12.90 12.00 -3.43
CA ALA A 36 -13.41 11.44 -2.19
C ALA A 36 -12.98 12.23 -0.93
N ASP A 37 -11.98 13.11 -1.06
CA ASP A 37 -11.53 13.98 0.03
C ASP A 37 -12.35 15.30 0.09
N ASP A 38 -13.29 15.52 -0.85
CA ASP A 38 -14.21 16.67 -0.88
C ASP A 38 -15.59 16.25 -0.34
N GLU A 39 -16.03 16.87 0.76
CA GLU A 39 -17.31 16.55 1.42
C GLU A 39 -18.53 16.86 0.53
N ASP A 40 -18.37 17.70 -0.51
CA ASP A 40 -19.42 18.08 -1.45
C ASP A 40 -19.45 17.21 -2.72
N ASP A 41 -18.55 16.24 -2.89
CA ASP A 41 -18.51 15.30 -4.03
C ASP A 41 -19.20 13.96 -3.68
N ASP A 42 -19.96 13.40 -4.62
CA ASP A 42 -20.69 12.13 -4.44
C ASP A 42 -19.76 10.88 -4.52
N THR A 43 -18.45 11.07 -4.68
CA THR A 43 -17.48 9.96 -4.71
C THR A 43 -17.44 9.25 -3.36
N PRO A 44 -17.59 7.91 -3.32
CA PRO A 44 -17.50 7.16 -2.07
C PRO A 44 -16.16 7.38 -1.34
N ASP A 45 -16.24 7.74 -0.06
CA ASP A 45 -15.08 7.83 0.84
C ASP A 45 -14.59 6.44 1.26
N VAL A 46 -13.89 5.80 0.32
CA VAL A 46 -13.24 4.50 0.54
C VAL A 46 -12.04 4.61 1.47
N ALA A 47 -11.53 5.82 1.73
CA ALA A 47 -10.38 6.06 2.61
C ALA A 47 -10.78 5.91 4.08
N THR A 48 -11.92 6.46 4.46
CA THR A 48 -12.53 6.30 5.78
C THR A 48 -13.06 4.86 5.95
N ASP A 49 -13.75 4.32 4.95
CA ASP A 49 -14.25 2.92 5.01
C ASP A 49 -13.10 1.91 5.19
N LEU A 50 -11.95 2.13 4.52
CA LEU A 50 -10.75 1.33 4.79
C LEU A 50 -10.30 1.48 6.25
N ARG A 51 -10.09 2.72 6.72
CA ARG A 51 -9.57 3.01 8.07
C ARG A 51 -10.42 2.41 9.18
N ASP A 52 -11.74 2.46 9.06
CA ASP A 52 -12.67 1.91 10.05
C ASP A 52 -12.56 0.38 10.19
N ARG A 53 -12.03 -0.30 9.17
CA ARG A 53 -11.79 -1.75 9.18
C ARG A 53 -10.40 -2.13 9.68
N LEU A 54 -9.47 -1.17 9.78
CA LEU A 54 -8.09 -1.44 10.16
C LEU A 54 -7.90 -1.46 11.68
N LYS A 55 -7.04 -2.37 12.13
CA LYS A 55 -6.54 -2.35 13.50
C LYS A 55 -5.50 -1.25 13.66
N ARG A 56 -5.34 -0.82 14.91
CA ARG A 56 -4.22 0.03 15.34
C ARG A 56 -3.21 -0.79 16.12
N ASP A 57 -1.93 -0.49 15.96
CA ASP A 57 -0.86 -1.15 16.72
C ASP A 57 -0.72 -0.59 18.15
N ASP A 58 0.27 -1.09 18.89
CA ASP A 58 0.58 -0.67 20.27
C ASP A 58 0.95 0.81 20.39
N LYS A 59 1.33 1.46 19.29
CA LYS A 59 1.62 2.89 19.20
C LYS A 59 0.44 3.70 18.68
N GLY A 60 -0.72 3.06 18.46
CA GLY A 60 -1.94 3.68 17.97
C GLY A 60 -1.93 3.96 16.46
N ARG A 61 -1.01 3.38 15.68
CA ARG A 61 -0.91 3.61 14.24
C ARG A 61 -1.85 2.68 13.48
N PRO A 62 -2.69 3.17 12.54
CA PRO A 62 -3.52 2.30 11.73
C PRO A 62 -2.63 1.52 10.77
N TYR A 63 -2.94 0.24 10.51
CA TYR A 63 -2.07 -0.58 9.67
C TYR A 63 -2.82 -1.62 8.84
N VAL A 64 -2.18 -2.00 7.73
CA VAL A 64 -2.43 -3.26 7.01
C VAL A 64 -1.25 -4.20 7.27
N ASP A 65 -1.52 -5.49 7.43
CA ASP A 65 -0.43 -6.46 7.61
C ASP A 65 0.36 -6.64 6.31
N VAL A 66 -0.33 -6.70 5.18
CA VAL A 66 0.24 -6.75 3.84
C VAL A 66 -0.42 -5.72 2.92
N PHE A 67 0.37 -5.04 2.10
CA PHE A 67 -0.13 -4.32 0.92
C PHE A 67 0.56 -4.89 -0.33
N LEU A 68 -0.23 -5.49 -1.21
CA LEU A 68 0.15 -5.98 -2.54
C LEU A 68 -0.28 -4.97 -3.60
N SER A 69 0.67 -4.51 -4.42
CA SER A 69 0.38 -3.79 -5.67
C SER A 69 0.57 -4.73 -6.85
N THR A 70 -0.49 -4.94 -7.63
CA THR A 70 -0.49 -5.86 -8.77
C THR A 70 0.37 -5.31 -9.90
N HIS A 71 0.26 -4.01 -10.17
CA HIS A 71 1.01 -3.28 -11.19
C HIS A 71 0.91 -1.76 -10.96
N PRO A 72 1.73 -0.92 -11.64
CA PRO A 72 1.91 0.47 -11.25
C PRO A 72 1.03 1.46 -12.03
N HIS A 73 -0.04 0.98 -12.67
CA HIS A 73 -0.98 1.88 -13.32
C HIS A 73 -1.72 2.73 -12.28
N GLN A 74 -2.12 3.93 -12.70
CA GLN A 74 -2.64 4.95 -11.79
C GLN A 74 -3.89 4.45 -11.04
N ASP A 75 -4.79 3.74 -11.72
CA ASP A 75 -6.01 3.17 -11.17
C ASP A 75 -5.79 1.97 -10.24
N HIS A 76 -4.54 1.61 -9.95
CA HIS A 76 -4.19 0.56 -8.97
C HIS A 76 -3.29 1.07 -7.82
N ILE A 77 -2.92 2.36 -7.84
CA ILE A 77 -2.03 2.95 -6.82
C ILE A 77 -2.40 4.38 -6.37
N THR A 78 -3.45 4.98 -6.94
CA THR A 78 -3.84 6.37 -6.63
C THR A 78 -4.20 6.55 -5.16
N GLY A 79 -3.70 7.63 -4.57
CA GLY A 79 -3.96 8.00 -3.17
C GLY A 79 -2.89 7.48 -2.21
N LEU A 80 -1.90 6.73 -2.70
CA LEU A 80 -0.84 6.16 -1.87
C LEU A 80 -0.17 7.19 -0.97
N ARG A 81 0.33 8.30 -1.54
CA ARG A 81 1.09 9.30 -0.78
C ARG A 81 0.24 10.07 0.24
N ASN A 82 -1.07 10.12 0.03
CA ASN A 82 -2.00 10.82 0.91
C ASN A 82 -2.37 9.98 2.12
N HIS A 83 -2.64 8.68 1.92
CA HIS A 83 -3.20 7.84 2.98
C HIS A 83 -2.22 6.86 3.62
N PHE A 84 -1.05 6.61 3.01
CA PHE A 84 -0.07 5.63 3.51
C PHE A 84 1.26 6.28 3.88
N HIS A 85 1.84 5.78 4.96
CA HIS A 85 3.18 6.20 5.41
C HIS A 85 4.24 5.53 4.55
N LEU A 86 5.07 6.34 3.89
CA LEU A 86 6.21 5.89 3.11
C LEU A 86 7.49 6.42 3.77
N GLY A 87 8.42 5.51 4.06
CA GLY A 87 9.64 5.80 4.80
C GLY A 87 9.78 4.94 6.05
N PRO A 88 10.85 5.17 6.85
CA PRO A 88 11.07 4.43 8.08
C PRO A 88 9.88 4.53 9.04
N PRO A 89 9.46 3.44 9.71
CA PRO A 89 8.31 3.46 10.61
C PRO A 89 8.51 4.35 11.85
N GLY A 90 9.76 4.73 12.16
CA GLY A 90 10.09 5.69 13.23
C GLY A 90 9.84 7.15 12.87
N GLU A 91 9.65 7.47 11.59
CA GLU A 91 9.35 8.82 11.09
C GLU A 91 7.84 9.04 10.90
N TRP A 92 7.00 8.09 11.35
CA TRP A 92 5.56 8.24 11.28
C TRP A 92 5.06 9.40 12.15
N SER A 93 4.24 10.27 11.56
CA SER A 93 3.62 11.41 12.23
C SER A 93 2.21 11.05 12.71
N LYS A 94 1.92 11.36 13.98
CA LYS A 94 0.56 11.21 14.52
C LYS A 94 -0.42 12.19 13.89
N ASP A 95 0.06 13.37 13.52
CA ASP A 95 -0.79 14.41 12.92
C ASP A 95 -1.24 14.01 11.51
N ASP A 96 -0.43 13.22 10.79
CA ASP A 96 -0.76 12.72 9.46
C ASP A 96 -1.72 11.50 9.51
N ASP A 97 -1.67 10.73 10.62
CA ASP A 97 -2.42 9.49 10.87
C ASP A 97 -2.45 8.49 9.69
N LYS A 98 -1.35 8.43 8.92
CA LYS A 98 -1.26 7.59 7.72
C LYS A 98 -1.17 6.11 8.06
N ILE A 99 -1.73 5.28 7.19
CA ILE A 99 -1.73 3.82 7.34
C ILE A 99 -0.31 3.29 7.17
N ILE A 100 0.14 2.48 8.13
CA ILE A 100 1.39 1.73 8.06
C ILE A 100 1.19 0.48 7.19
N ILE A 101 2.10 0.29 6.23
CA ILE A 101 2.24 -0.96 5.49
C ILE A 101 3.26 -1.83 6.21
N ARG A 102 2.81 -2.84 6.99
CA ARG A 102 3.74 -3.67 7.77
C ARG A 102 4.65 -4.50 6.89
N GLU A 103 4.12 -5.11 5.84
CA GLU A 103 4.87 -5.79 4.80
C GLU A 103 4.36 -5.39 3.42
N MET A 104 5.29 -5.06 2.54
CA MET A 104 5.00 -4.62 1.17
C MET A 104 5.25 -5.78 0.22
N TRP A 105 4.29 -6.12 -0.64
CA TRP A 105 4.47 -7.16 -1.65
C TRP A 105 4.54 -6.49 -3.01
N SER A 106 5.70 -6.59 -3.66
CA SER A 106 5.97 -5.84 -4.90
C SER A 106 6.75 -6.70 -5.88
N SER A 107 6.41 -6.60 -7.15
CA SER A 107 7.24 -7.12 -8.24
C SER A 107 8.12 -6.01 -8.81
N PRO A 108 9.44 -6.19 -8.98
CA PRO A 108 10.31 -5.19 -9.61
C PRO A 108 10.08 -5.11 -11.13
N VAL A 109 9.62 -6.20 -11.75
CA VAL A 109 9.45 -6.31 -13.21
C VAL A 109 8.43 -5.31 -13.75
N VAL A 110 7.33 -5.09 -13.01
CA VAL A 110 6.23 -4.22 -13.47
C VAL A 110 6.65 -2.75 -13.60
N PHE A 111 7.66 -2.30 -12.85
CA PHE A 111 8.17 -0.93 -12.91
C PHE A 111 9.19 -0.70 -14.03
N ARG A 112 9.85 -1.76 -14.53
CA ARG A 112 10.83 -1.65 -15.62
C ARG A 112 10.18 -1.49 -16.99
N ARG A 113 8.89 -1.82 -17.10
CA ARG A 113 8.11 -1.69 -18.33
C ARG A 113 7.64 -0.25 -18.60
N ALA A 114 7.81 0.65 -17.63
CA ALA A 114 7.50 2.05 -17.82
C ALA A 114 8.42 2.69 -18.87
N ASP A 115 7.83 3.41 -19.81
CA ASP A 115 8.53 4.12 -20.86
C ASP A 115 7.92 5.53 -21.08
N SER A 116 8.33 6.22 -22.14
CA SER A 116 7.82 7.57 -22.44
C SER A 116 6.34 7.58 -22.86
N GLN A 117 5.78 6.45 -23.29
CA GLN A 117 4.37 6.30 -23.67
C GLN A 117 3.51 5.87 -22.48
N THR A 118 4.12 5.21 -21.49
CA THR A 118 3.47 4.69 -20.28
C THR A 118 4.21 5.17 -19.02
N PRO A 119 4.25 6.50 -18.77
CA PRO A 119 4.98 7.04 -17.64
C PRO A 119 4.32 6.62 -16.32
N LEU A 120 5.15 6.36 -15.31
CA LEU A 120 4.67 6.14 -13.95
C LEU A 120 4.05 7.43 -13.38
N CYS A 121 2.88 7.30 -12.77
CA CYS A 121 2.33 8.37 -11.93
C CYS A 121 3.20 8.58 -10.68
N GLU A 122 2.97 9.69 -9.97
CA GLU A 122 3.78 10.02 -8.81
C GLU A 122 3.60 9.03 -7.63
N ASP A 123 2.41 8.46 -7.46
CA ASP A 123 2.16 7.41 -6.46
C ASP A 123 2.91 6.12 -6.82
N ALA A 124 2.94 5.72 -8.09
CA ALA A 124 3.74 4.59 -8.57
C ALA A 124 5.25 4.82 -8.37
N LYS A 125 5.74 6.03 -8.63
CA LYS A 125 7.15 6.39 -8.33
C LYS A 125 7.44 6.31 -6.84
N ALA A 126 6.51 6.74 -5.99
CA ALA A 126 6.64 6.69 -4.54
C ALA A 126 6.65 5.24 -4.02
N TRP A 127 5.77 4.37 -4.53
CA TRP A 127 5.81 2.93 -4.28
C TRP A 127 7.17 2.34 -4.67
N ALA A 128 7.65 2.60 -5.87
CA ALA A 128 8.93 2.07 -6.34
C ALA A 128 10.13 2.59 -5.52
N LYS A 129 10.06 3.83 -5.00
CA LYS A 129 11.07 4.39 -4.09
C LYS A 129 11.05 3.68 -2.73
N GLU A 130 9.87 3.47 -2.17
CA GLU A 130 9.68 2.78 -0.89
C GLU A 130 10.11 1.30 -0.98
N ALA A 131 9.77 0.59 -2.06
CA ALA A 131 10.21 -0.77 -2.31
C ALA A 131 11.74 -0.89 -2.26
N ARG A 132 12.45 0.01 -2.97
CA ARG A 132 13.92 0.04 -2.98
C ARG A 132 14.50 0.36 -1.60
N ARG A 133 13.86 1.25 -0.83
CA ARG A 133 14.26 1.55 0.55
C ARG A 133 14.19 0.30 1.42
N ARG A 134 13.08 -0.44 1.37
CA ARG A 134 12.87 -1.67 2.13
C ARG A 134 13.83 -2.79 1.74
N VAL A 135 14.10 -2.98 0.44
CA VAL A 135 15.12 -3.93 -0.03
C VAL A 135 16.50 -3.55 0.49
N LYS A 136 16.87 -2.26 0.42
CA LYS A 136 18.14 -1.78 0.97
C LYS A 136 18.22 -2.05 2.47
N ARG A 137 17.14 -1.76 3.21
CA ARG A 137 17.07 -2.02 4.65
C ARG A 137 17.27 -3.50 4.98
N PHE A 138 16.58 -4.39 4.26
CA PHE A 138 16.76 -5.84 4.43
C PHE A 138 18.20 -6.28 4.14
N ARG A 139 18.87 -5.72 3.12
CA ARG A 139 20.28 -6.03 2.84
C ARG A 139 21.23 -5.58 3.95
N GLU A 140 20.89 -4.54 4.70
CA GLU A 140 21.70 -4.01 5.80
C GLU A 140 21.57 -4.84 7.08
N ILE A 141 20.35 -5.29 7.43
CA ILE A 141 20.07 -5.89 8.74
C ILE A 141 19.43 -7.29 8.67
N GLY A 142 19.18 -7.82 7.48
CA GLY A 142 18.62 -9.15 7.26
C GLY A 142 17.26 -9.35 7.94
N PHE A 143 17.12 -10.49 8.62
CA PHE A 143 15.88 -10.90 9.27
C PHE A 143 15.50 -10.08 10.52
N ASP A 144 16.39 -9.17 10.97
CA ASP A 144 16.05 -8.19 12.02
C ASP A 144 15.15 -7.06 11.50
N THR A 145 14.76 -7.08 10.21
CA THR A 145 13.84 -6.12 9.61
C THR A 145 12.46 -6.16 10.27
N VAL A 146 12.07 -5.04 10.88
CA VAL A 146 10.83 -4.88 11.63
C VAL A 146 9.61 -4.61 10.74
N PRO A 147 8.38 -4.88 11.20
CA PRO A 147 7.16 -4.44 10.50
C PRO A 147 7.19 -2.94 10.20
N GLY A 148 6.82 -2.58 8.96
CA GLY A 148 6.97 -1.23 8.41
C GLY A 148 8.16 -1.10 7.47
N ASP A 149 9.17 -1.97 7.60
CA ASP A 149 10.34 -2.04 6.71
C ASP A 149 10.38 -3.34 5.89
N ARG A 150 9.48 -4.30 6.14
CA ARG A 150 9.48 -5.58 5.45
C ARG A 150 8.97 -5.45 4.02
N ILE A 151 9.56 -6.24 3.13
CA ILE A 151 9.16 -6.38 1.74
C ILE A 151 9.31 -7.83 1.30
N LEU A 152 8.31 -8.32 0.56
CA LEU A 152 8.39 -9.55 -0.22
C LEU A 152 8.51 -9.17 -1.69
N ILE A 153 9.55 -9.69 -2.35
CA ILE A 153 9.73 -9.53 -3.79
C ILE A 153 8.98 -10.67 -4.49
N MET A 154 8.01 -10.28 -5.32
CA MET A 154 7.13 -11.22 -6.03
C MET A 154 7.60 -11.45 -7.47
N GLY A 155 7.78 -12.72 -7.81
CA GLY A 155 8.25 -13.18 -9.12
C GLY A 155 9.78 -13.25 -9.22
N GLU A 156 10.24 -13.94 -10.26
CA GLU A 156 11.64 -13.97 -10.68
C GLU A 156 11.82 -12.98 -11.84
N ASP A 157 12.91 -12.22 -11.79
CA ASP A 157 13.36 -11.40 -12.91
C ASP A 157 14.39 -12.19 -13.73
N ILE A 158 14.65 -11.76 -14.98
CA ILE A 158 15.55 -12.45 -15.92
C ILE A 158 16.97 -12.62 -15.34
N ASP A 159 17.36 -11.79 -14.36
CA ASP A 159 18.65 -11.84 -13.65
C ASP A 159 18.52 -11.91 -12.11
N GLY A 160 17.33 -12.21 -11.57
CA GLY A 160 17.05 -12.28 -10.11
C GLY A 160 16.97 -10.93 -9.39
#